data_AF-A0A397UGJ8-F1
#
_entry.id   AF-A0A397UGJ8-F1
#
_cell.length_a   1.000
_cell.length_b   1.000
_cell.length_c   1.000
_cell.angle_alpha   90.00
_cell.angle_beta   90.00
_cell.angle_gamma   90.00
#
_symmetry.space_group_name_H-M   'P 1'
#
loop_
_entity.id
_entity.type
_entity.pdbx_description
1 polymer ?
#
loop_
_entity_poly.entity_id
_entity_poly.type
_entity_poly.pdbx_seq_one_letter_code
_entity_poly.pdbx_strand_id
1 'polypeptide(L)'
;MCKQNIQNELPTEILIYIFKRVRFPKNLMLSCRRIAKLSKDPQVKAAWIIYQFGAAHCLFYAIKIGPSFLDVTVAQAIIAQGGILSRYFVQRLHMNFGTYDNKLIELKIAHGVGSIQKSQTISWANDLPISVYIFLLKAASDIYKSDLCLKGNDMELFHFYTGGPQTIHYAPLVLAKNIDQIKDLILRFKFIPLPPRYPDNLPENNNQENSIPEEYPPKDGHENRRQLNVIARSVLICKEIINLWKEIGYYEICHDVNDLVMQGALLILFPPQSSSKWSMPDIKTINARLTELIEVGFQLTYCVIIDILLVFEKRLEQIGKILLESFAEIKHESLVNLLRNCLMETNNPKLNFKSQTVLNFMYKFLPDSA
;
A
#
# COMPACT_ATOMS: atom_id res chain seq x y z
N MET A 1 24.89 -29.04 -48.73
CA MET A 1 24.86 -27.60 -48.35
C MET A 1 24.01 -27.44 -47.11
N CYS A 2 24.63 -27.14 -45.97
CA CYS A 2 23.92 -26.80 -44.73
C CYS A 2 23.12 -25.51 -44.95
N LYS A 3 21.80 -25.57 -44.84
CA LYS A 3 20.97 -24.37 -44.65
C LYS A 3 21.28 -23.84 -43.26
N GLN A 4 22.17 -22.86 -43.18
CA GLN A 4 22.22 -21.95 -42.04
C GLN A 4 20.91 -21.15 -42.05
N ASN A 5 19.88 -21.69 -41.41
CA ASN A 5 18.81 -20.85 -40.89
C ASN A 5 19.46 -19.99 -39.81
N ILE A 6 19.81 -18.76 -40.15
CA ILE A 6 20.04 -17.72 -39.15
C ILE A 6 18.67 -17.49 -38.52
N GLN A 7 18.36 -18.31 -37.52
CA GLN A 7 17.28 -18.05 -36.61
C GLN A 7 17.71 -16.80 -35.85
N ASN A 8 17.17 -15.64 -36.24
CA ASN A 8 17.18 -14.41 -35.44
C ASN A 8 16.35 -14.65 -34.17
N GLU A 9 16.80 -15.60 -33.36
CA GLU A 9 16.20 -15.97 -32.12
C GLU A 9 16.74 -15.03 -31.05
N LEU A 10 15.83 -14.36 -30.34
CA LEU A 10 16.21 -13.53 -29.21
C LEU A 10 16.99 -14.39 -28.19
N PRO A 11 18.11 -13.89 -27.66
CA PRO A 11 18.82 -14.53 -26.56
C PRO A 11 17.91 -14.75 -25.36
N THR A 12 18.19 -15.79 -24.57
CA THR A 12 17.38 -16.15 -23.39
C THR A 12 17.31 -14.99 -22.39
N GLU A 13 18.39 -14.24 -22.24
CA GLU A 13 18.50 -13.06 -21.38
C GLU A 13 17.50 -11.98 -21.80
N ILE A 14 17.34 -11.76 -23.11
CA ILE A 14 16.38 -10.81 -23.65
C ILE A 14 14.95 -11.30 -23.44
N LEU A 15 14.70 -12.60 -23.60
CA LEU A 15 13.38 -13.18 -23.32
C LEU A 15 13.00 -13.05 -21.84
N ILE A 16 13.94 -13.25 -20.91
CA ILE A 16 13.73 -13.02 -19.47
C ILE A 16 13.44 -11.54 -19.20
N TYR A 17 14.19 -10.64 -19.85
CA TYR A 17 14.00 -9.19 -19.74
C TYR A 17 12.63 -8.73 -20.23
N ILE A 18 12.12 -9.34 -21.31
CA ILE A 18 10.76 -9.13 -21.80
C ILE A 18 9.75 -9.72 -20.82
N PHE A 19 9.93 -10.98 -20.43
CA PHE A 19 9.00 -11.73 -19.58
C PHE A 19 8.72 -10.99 -18.27
N LYS A 20 9.76 -10.54 -17.56
CA LYS A 20 9.60 -9.86 -16.27
C LYS A 20 8.77 -8.58 -16.34
N ARG A 21 8.66 -7.94 -17.51
CA ARG A 21 7.89 -6.69 -17.72
C ARG A 21 6.44 -6.89 -18.10
N VAL A 22 6.05 -8.12 -18.42
CA VAL A 22 4.68 -8.41 -18.82
C VAL A 22 3.82 -8.57 -17.57
N ARG A 23 2.82 -7.68 -17.44
CA ARG A 23 1.86 -7.70 -16.32
C ARG A 23 1.09 -9.02 -16.22
N PHE A 24 0.68 -9.58 -17.36
CA PHE A 24 -0.07 -10.84 -17.45
C PHE A 24 0.68 -11.87 -18.31
N PRO A 25 1.67 -12.58 -17.75
CA PRO A 25 2.54 -13.46 -18.53
C PRO A 25 1.80 -14.66 -19.15
N LYS A 26 0.57 -14.97 -18.71
CA LYS A 26 -0.22 -16.11 -19.18
C LYS A 26 -0.41 -16.12 -20.70
N ASN A 27 -0.77 -15.00 -21.29
CA ASN A 27 -0.98 -14.92 -22.74
C ASN A 27 0.33 -15.17 -23.49
N LEU A 28 1.43 -14.61 -23.00
CA LEU A 28 2.75 -14.79 -23.61
C LEU A 28 3.25 -16.24 -23.49
N MET A 29 2.98 -16.91 -22.37
CA MET A 29 3.27 -18.33 -22.19
C MET A 29 2.49 -19.21 -23.18
N LEU A 30 1.22 -18.89 -23.44
CA LEU A 30 0.39 -19.67 -24.37
C LEU A 30 0.84 -19.50 -25.83
N SER A 31 1.34 -18.32 -26.20
CA SER A 31 1.76 -18.01 -27.57
C SER A 31 3.17 -18.51 -27.93
N CYS A 32 4.05 -18.74 -26.95
CA CYS A 32 5.46 -19.07 -27.21
C CYS A 32 5.97 -20.22 -26.33
N ARG A 33 6.30 -21.37 -26.94
CA ARG A 33 6.83 -22.55 -26.23
C ARG A 33 8.13 -22.28 -25.47
N ARG A 34 9.04 -21.45 -26.01
CA ARG A 34 10.29 -21.08 -25.32
C ARG A 34 9.98 -20.30 -24.05
N ILE A 35 9.04 -19.35 -24.11
CA ILE A 35 8.62 -18.57 -22.94
C ILE A 35 7.85 -19.44 -21.93
N ALA A 36 7.02 -20.36 -22.40
CA ALA A 36 6.34 -21.35 -21.55
C ALA A 36 7.32 -22.26 -20.79
N LYS A 37 8.49 -22.54 -21.37
CA LYS A 37 9.56 -23.28 -20.68
C LYS A 37 10.27 -22.39 -19.67
N LEU A 38 10.61 -21.15 -20.04
CA LEU A 38 11.26 -20.18 -19.15
C LEU A 38 10.41 -19.82 -17.93
N SER A 39 9.10 -19.70 -18.09
CA SER A 39 8.20 -19.34 -16.99
C SER A 39 8.07 -20.41 -15.89
N LYS A 40 8.58 -21.62 -16.14
CA LYS A 40 8.68 -22.68 -15.13
C LYS A 40 9.94 -22.59 -14.29
N ASP A 41 10.93 -21.82 -14.72
CA ASP A 41 12.18 -21.61 -13.98
C ASP A 41 11.91 -20.76 -12.72
N PRO A 42 12.27 -21.26 -11.52
CA PRO A 42 12.10 -20.51 -10.27
C PRO A 42 12.79 -19.15 -10.26
N GLN A 43 13.96 -19.01 -10.90
CA GLN A 43 14.69 -17.76 -10.97
C GLN A 43 13.96 -16.74 -11.84
N VAL A 44 13.31 -17.18 -12.92
CA VAL A 44 12.52 -16.31 -13.80
C VAL A 44 11.22 -15.89 -13.12
N LYS A 45 10.55 -16.80 -12.40
CA LYS A 45 9.37 -16.48 -11.58
C LYS A 45 9.70 -15.46 -10.49
N ALA A 46 10.81 -15.66 -9.78
CA ALA A 46 11.30 -14.72 -8.77
C ALA A 46 11.59 -13.34 -9.35
N ALA A 47 12.33 -13.28 -10.47
CA ALA A 47 12.62 -12.01 -11.15
C ALA A 47 11.35 -11.29 -11.62
N TRP A 48 10.35 -12.03 -12.10
CA TRP A 48 9.06 -11.46 -12.51
C TRP A 48 8.29 -10.89 -11.31
N ILE A 49 8.12 -11.65 -10.22
CA ILE A 49 7.32 -11.17 -9.08
C ILE A 49 7.98 -9.98 -8.37
N ILE A 50 9.31 -9.97 -8.25
CA ILE A 50 10.06 -8.83 -7.69
C ILE A 50 9.91 -7.60 -8.60
N TYR A 51 9.98 -7.78 -9.93
CA TYR A 51 9.80 -6.66 -10.85
C TYR A 51 8.38 -6.07 -10.80
N GLN A 52 7.35 -6.93 -10.70
CA GLN A 52 5.96 -6.49 -10.74
C GLN A 52 5.47 -5.86 -9.44
N PHE A 53 5.97 -6.33 -8.29
CA PHE A 53 5.43 -5.96 -6.97
C PHE A 53 6.47 -5.42 -5.99
N GLY A 54 7.69 -5.18 -6.45
CA GLY A 54 8.79 -4.69 -5.61
C GLY A 54 9.34 -5.74 -4.65
N ALA A 55 10.52 -5.46 -4.10
CA ALA A 55 11.19 -6.34 -3.14
C ALA A 55 10.38 -6.50 -1.85
N ALA A 56 9.68 -5.44 -1.43
CA ALA A 56 8.91 -5.32 -0.20
C ALA A 56 7.69 -6.25 -0.12
N HIS A 57 6.95 -6.40 -1.23
CA HIS A 57 5.67 -7.11 -1.23
C HIS A 57 5.64 -8.35 -2.12
N CYS A 58 6.73 -8.69 -2.81
CA CYS A 58 6.79 -9.85 -3.70
C CYS A 58 6.35 -11.16 -3.05
N LEU A 59 6.74 -11.43 -1.79
CA LEU A 59 6.34 -12.64 -1.07
C LEU A 59 4.84 -12.66 -0.77
N PHE A 60 4.25 -11.52 -0.39
CA PHE A 60 2.81 -11.41 -0.17
C PHE A 60 2.04 -11.73 -1.44
N TYR A 61 2.41 -11.13 -2.58
CA TYR A 61 1.75 -11.40 -3.84
C TYR A 61 2.02 -12.80 -4.38
N ALA A 62 3.21 -13.37 -4.16
CA ALA A 62 3.49 -14.76 -4.55
C ALA A 62 2.55 -15.75 -3.85
N ILE A 63 2.26 -15.54 -2.55
CA ILE A 63 1.29 -16.35 -1.81
C ILE A 63 -0.12 -16.14 -2.36
N LYS A 64 -0.53 -14.89 -2.63
CA LYS A 64 -1.87 -14.60 -3.17
C LYS A 64 -2.12 -15.16 -4.57
N ILE A 65 -1.09 -15.28 -5.41
CA ILE A 65 -1.20 -15.95 -6.71
C ILE A 65 -1.48 -17.45 -6.52
N GLY A 66 -0.98 -18.04 -5.43
CA GLY A 66 -1.36 -19.36 -4.96
C GLY A 66 -0.32 -20.46 -5.24
N PRO A 67 -0.65 -21.71 -4.86
CA PRO A 67 0.30 -22.82 -4.80
C PRO A 67 0.82 -23.27 -6.16
N SER A 68 0.14 -22.95 -7.27
CA SER A 68 0.63 -23.24 -8.63
C SER A 68 1.82 -22.37 -9.04
N PHE A 69 1.96 -21.20 -8.41
CA PHE A 69 3.06 -20.29 -8.65
C PHE A 69 4.20 -20.51 -7.67
N LEU A 70 3.88 -20.54 -6.37
CA LEU A 70 4.84 -20.53 -5.27
C LEU A 70 5.08 -21.94 -4.69
N ASP A 71 6.28 -22.47 -4.93
CA ASP A 71 6.84 -23.62 -4.23
C ASP A 71 8.11 -23.20 -3.45
N VAL A 72 8.77 -24.15 -2.78
CA VAL A 72 9.97 -23.88 -1.97
C VAL A 72 11.11 -23.32 -2.82
N THR A 73 11.29 -23.81 -4.05
CA THR A 73 12.36 -23.35 -4.94
C THR A 73 12.14 -21.92 -5.41
N VAL A 74 10.88 -21.55 -5.67
CA VAL A 74 10.50 -20.17 -6.00
C VAL A 74 10.66 -19.25 -4.79
N ALA A 75 10.22 -19.67 -3.60
CA ALA A 75 10.39 -18.91 -2.36
C ALA A 75 11.87 -18.64 -2.07
N GLN A 76 12.72 -19.66 -2.23
CA GLN A 76 14.17 -19.55 -2.09
C GLN A 76 14.76 -18.58 -3.14
N ALA A 77 14.34 -18.69 -4.40
CA ALA A 77 14.80 -17.80 -5.46
C ALA A 77 14.38 -16.33 -5.21
N ILE A 78 13.17 -16.09 -4.69
CA ILE A 78 12.72 -14.73 -4.31
C ILE A 78 13.65 -14.13 -3.26
N ILE A 79 13.93 -14.85 -2.17
CA ILE A 79 14.81 -14.36 -1.10
C ILE A 79 16.24 -14.14 -1.63
N ALA A 80 16.76 -15.09 -2.42
CA ALA A 80 18.10 -14.99 -2.99
C ALA A 80 18.26 -13.81 -3.96
N GLN A 81 17.19 -13.39 -4.64
CA GLN A 81 17.18 -12.25 -5.55
C GLN A 81 16.82 -10.91 -4.87
N GLY A 82 16.75 -10.87 -3.54
CA GLY A 82 16.52 -9.63 -2.79
C GLY A 82 15.08 -9.37 -2.39
N GLY A 83 14.18 -10.34 -2.53
CA GLY A 83 12.85 -10.26 -1.90
C GLY A 83 12.96 -10.20 -0.37
N ILE A 84 12.22 -9.28 0.25
CA ILE A 84 12.38 -8.96 1.66
C ILE A 84 11.52 -9.87 2.52
N LEU A 85 12.14 -10.72 3.33
CA LEU A 85 11.46 -11.52 4.35
C LEU A 85 11.38 -10.73 5.67
N SER A 86 10.43 -9.80 5.77
CA SER A 86 10.27 -8.99 6.98
C SER A 86 9.74 -9.79 8.16
N ARG A 87 10.14 -9.40 9.38
CA ARG A 87 9.62 -10.02 10.61
C ARG A 87 8.10 -9.88 10.70
N TYR A 88 7.59 -8.68 10.38
CA TYR A 88 6.16 -8.40 10.37
C TYR A 88 5.38 -9.27 9.38
N PHE A 89 5.91 -9.48 8.17
CA PHE A 89 5.29 -10.37 7.20
C PHE A 89 5.14 -11.79 7.75
N VAL A 90 6.18 -12.31 8.43
CA VAL A 90 6.14 -13.66 9.03
C VAL A 90 5.16 -13.74 10.20
N GLN A 91 5.09 -12.71 11.06
CA GLN A 91 4.07 -12.61 12.11
C GLN A 91 2.66 -12.67 11.51
N ARG A 92 2.41 -11.88 10.46
CA ARG A 92 1.12 -11.83 9.76
C ARG A 92 0.80 -13.13 9.02
N LEU A 93 1.79 -13.78 8.43
CA LEU A 93 1.65 -15.09 7.80
C LEU A 93 1.26 -16.15 8.84
N HIS A 94 1.96 -16.18 9.97
CA HIS A 94 1.69 -17.13 11.05
C HIS A 94 0.26 -17.02 11.61
N MET A 95 -0.28 -15.80 11.71
CA MET A 95 -1.66 -15.56 12.14
C MET A 95 -2.72 -16.06 11.14
N ASN A 96 -2.36 -16.18 9.87
CA ASN A 96 -3.28 -16.39 8.75
C ASN A 96 -3.09 -17.75 8.05
N PHE A 97 -2.07 -18.53 8.43
CA PHE A 97 -1.78 -19.82 7.83
C PHE A 97 -2.71 -20.93 8.37
N GLY A 98 -3.13 -21.82 7.46
CA GLY A 98 -3.89 -23.02 7.77
C GLY A 98 -5.41 -22.84 7.71
N THR A 99 -6.09 -23.98 7.64
CA THR A 99 -7.55 -24.06 7.52
C THR A 99 -8.24 -23.98 8.87
N TYR A 100 -9.42 -23.37 8.87
CA TYR A 100 -10.33 -23.48 9.99
C TYR A 100 -11.09 -24.80 9.95
N ASP A 101 -11.36 -25.37 11.13
CA ASP A 101 -12.28 -26.48 11.26
C ASP A 101 -13.71 -25.98 11.03
N ASN A 102 -14.26 -26.31 9.86
CA ASN A 102 -15.62 -25.95 9.47
C ASN A 102 -16.66 -26.47 10.47
N LYS A 103 -16.44 -27.65 11.07
CA LYS A 103 -17.40 -28.21 12.03
C LYS A 103 -17.42 -27.42 13.32
N LEU A 104 -16.25 -26.99 13.78
CA LEU A 104 -16.15 -26.08 14.94
C LEU A 104 -16.79 -24.72 14.64
N ILE A 105 -16.64 -24.19 13.42
CA ILE A 105 -17.31 -22.95 13.00
C ILE A 105 -18.83 -23.12 13.05
N GLU A 106 -19.37 -24.20 12.47
CA GLU A 106 -20.81 -24.50 12.52
C GLU A 106 -21.33 -24.58 13.96
N LEU A 107 -20.60 -25.29 14.85
CA LEU A 107 -21.00 -25.43 16.25
C LEU A 107 -20.97 -24.09 17.00
N LYS A 108 -19.97 -23.23 16.73
CA LYS A 108 -19.89 -21.88 17.31
C LYS A 108 -21.06 -21.01 16.90
N ILE A 109 -21.46 -21.08 15.62
CA ILE A 109 -22.65 -20.38 15.10
C ILE A 109 -23.90 -20.92 15.78
N ALA A 110 -24.07 -22.24 15.85
CA ALA A 110 -25.25 -22.89 16.40
C ALA A 110 -25.47 -22.60 17.90
N HIS A 111 -24.40 -22.41 18.67
CA HIS A 111 -24.47 -22.17 20.12
C HIS A 111 -24.33 -20.69 20.49
N GLY A 112 -24.27 -19.78 19.52
CA GLY A 112 -24.06 -18.34 19.77
C GLY A 112 -22.70 -18.04 20.44
N VAL A 113 -21.75 -18.98 20.38
CA VAL A 113 -20.43 -18.86 21.00
C VAL A 113 -19.45 -18.29 19.99
N GLY A 114 -19.39 -16.96 19.92
CA GLY A 114 -18.48 -16.21 19.06
C GLY A 114 -19.22 -15.18 18.19
N SER A 115 -18.50 -14.16 17.73
CA SER A 115 -19.05 -13.15 16.83
C SER A 115 -19.57 -13.80 15.55
N ILE A 116 -20.86 -13.57 15.26
CA ILE A 116 -21.64 -14.10 14.12
C ILE A 116 -21.02 -13.71 12.74
N GLN A 117 -20.00 -12.85 12.71
CA GLN A 117 -19.29 -12.39 11.52
C GLN A 117 -18.12 -13.29 11.07
N LYS A 118 -17.88 -14.43 11.72
CA LYS A 118 -16.85 -15.40 11.28
C LYS A 118 -17.18 -16.15 10.00
N SER A 119 -18.25 -15.77 9.28
CA SER A 119 -18.66 -16.42 8.04
C SER A 119 -17.66 -16.17 6.88
N GLN A 120 -17.16 -17.29 6.36
CA GLN A 120 -16.95 -17.57 4.94
C GLN A 120 -15.78 -16.93 4.16
N THR A 121 -14.91 -16.13 4.76
CA THR A 121 -13.74 -15.59 4.05
C THR A 121 -12.48 -16.39 4.38
N ILE A 122 -12.02 -17.17 3.40
CA ILE A 122 -10.75 -17.92 3.41
C ILE A 122 -9.60 -16.92 3.62
N SER A 123 -8.73 -17.21 4.59
CA SER A 123 -7.54 -16.41 4.85
C SER A 123 -6.63 -16.38 3.60
N TRP A 124 -6.00 -15.24 3.32
CA TRP A 124 -5.13 -15.04 2.16
C TRP A 124 -3.95 -16.03 2.07
N ALA A 125 -3.57 -16.64 3.19
CA ALA A 125 -2.49 -17.63 3.29
C ALA A 125 -2.99 -19.06 3.59
N ASN A 126 -4.30 -19.30 3.46
CA ASN A 126 -4.91 -20.59 3.78
C ASN A 126 -4.40 -21.75 2.90
N ASP A 127 -4.25 -21.50 1.60
CA ASP A 127 -3.88 -22.52 0.60
C ASP A 127 -2.36 -22.62 0.39
N LEU A 128 -1.57 -21.98 1.26
CA LEU A 128 -0.12 -22.02 1.19
C LEU A 128 0.37 -23.45 1.46
N PRO A 129 1.22 -24.04 0.60
CA PRO A 129 1.77 -25.36 0.88
C PRO A 129 2.56 -25.35 2.19
N ILE A 130 2.34 -26.36 3.04
CA ILE A 130 2.99 -26.46 4.35
C ILE A 130 4.53 -26.45 4.25
N SER A 131 5.09 -27.01 3.17
CA SER A 131 6.52 -26.99 2.89
C SER A 131 7.05 -25.57 2.68
N VAL A 132 6.30 -24.72 1.98
CA VAL A 132 6.65 -23.30 1.78
C VAL A 132 6.53 -22.54 3.09
N TYR A 133 5.47 -22.77 3.86
CA TYR A 133 5.31 -22.16 5.18
C TYR A 133 6.47 -22.51 6.13
N ILE A 134 6.84 -23.79 6.23
CA ILE A 134 7.97 -24.25 7.04
C ILE A 134 9.28 -23.61 6.56
N PHE A 135 9.50 -23.55 5.24
CA PHE A 135 10.68 -22.92 4.67
C PHE A 135 10.80 -21.45 5.07
N LEU A 136 9.73 -20.65 4.87
CA LEU A 136 9.72 -19.23 5.23
C LEU A 136 9.90 -19.01 6.73
N LEU A 137 9.27 -19.85 7.56
CA LEU A 137 9.40 -19.77 9.00
C LEU A 137 10.82 -20.07 9.47
N LYS A 138 11.45 -21.11 8.90
CA LYS A 138 12.84 -21.46 9.20
C LYS A 138 13.80 -20.36 8.76
N ALA A 139 13.65 -19.86 7.53
CA ALA A 139 14.44 -18.74 7.03
C ALA A 139 14.33 -17.50 7.95
N ALA A 140 13.12 -17.16 8.39
CA ALA A 140 12.91 -16.06 9.32
C ALA A 140 13.52 -16.34 10.71
N SER A 141 13.43 -17.58 11.20
CA SER A 141 14.06 -17.98 12.46
C SER A 141 15.59 -17.91 12.39
N ASP A 142 16.20 -18.23 11.25
CA ASP A 142 17.64 -18.14 11.07
C ASP A 142 18.11 -16.66 11.02
N ILE A 143 17.31 -15.77 10.43
CA ILE A 143 17.59 -14.33 10.35
C ILE A 143 17.41 -13.65 11.71
N TYR A 144 16.24 -13.83 12.35
CA TYR A 144 15.84 -13.07 13.54
C TYR A 144 16.10 -13.79 14.86
N LYS A 145 16.36 -15.09 14.84
CA LYS A 145 16.66 -15.92 16.03
C LYS A 145 15.59 -15.73 17.11
N SER A 146 15.99 -15.42 18.34
CA SER A 146 15.11 -15.15 19.48
C SER A 146 14.17 -13.96 19.25
N ASP A 147 14.53 -13.04 18.35
CA ASP A 147 13.81 -11.78 18.15
C ASP A 147 12.68 -11.90 17.12
N LEU A 148 12.42 -13.11 16.60
CA LEU A 148 11.34 -13.36 15.63
C LEU A 148 9.95 -13.04 16.20
N CYS A 149 9.73 -13.31 17.50
CA CYS A 149 8.49 -13.00 18.22
C CYS A 149 7.20 -13.28 17.41
N LEU A 150 6.92 -14.55 17.08
CA LEU A 150 5.81 -14.95 16.18
C LEU A 150 4.41 -14.52 16.64
N LYS A 151 4.20 -14.33 17.95
CA LYS A 151 2.95 -13.81 18.52
C LYS A 151 2.94 -12.29 18.66
N GLY A 152 4.01 -11.62 18.22
CA GLY A 152 4.12 -10.17 18.22
C GLY A 152 3.38 -9.52 17.04
N ASN A 153 3.40 -8.19 17.04
CA ASN A 153 2.84 -7.36 15.98
C ASN A 153 3.70 -6.09 15.82
N ASP A 154 4.57 -6.09 14.83
CA ASP A 154 5.47 -4.96 14.59
C ASP A 154 4.74 -3.68 14.17
N MET A 155 3.54 -3.75 13.57
CA MET A 155 2.73 -2.56 13.28
C MET A 155 2.21 -1.91 14.57
N GLU A 156 1.80 -2.71 15.55
CA GLU A 156 1.42 -2.22 16.87
C GLU A 156 2.61 -1.65 17.62
N LEU A 157 3.77 -2.32 17.57
CA LEU A 157 5.01 -1.81 18.15
C LEU A 157 5.40 -0.45 17.54
N PHE A 158 5.33 -0.34 16.21
CA PHE A 158 5.55 0.90 15.48
C PHE A 158 4.56 2.00 15.88
N HIS A 159 3.28 1.65 16.06
CA HIS A 159 2.24 2.57 16.56
C HIS A 159 2.63 3.17 17.92
N PHE A 160 3.13 2.36 18.86
CA PHE A 160 3.57 2.86 20.16
C PHE A 160 4.83 3.72 20.08
N TYR A 161 5.84 3.27 19.32
CA TYR A 161 7.09 4.03 19.18
C TYR A 161 6.89 5.39 18.52
N THR A 162 5.94 5.51 17.60
CA THR A 162 5.62 6.77 16.90
C THR A 162 4.62 7.66 17.66
N GLY A 163 4.23 7.29 18.88
CA GLY A 163 3.32 8.10 19.71
C GLY A 163 1.86 8.02 19.25
N GLY A 164 1.46 6.92 18.62
CA GLY A 164 0.11 6.69 18.11
C GLY A 164 -1.03 6.93 19.11
N PRO A 165 -0.93 6.44 20.37
CA PRO A 165 -1.94 6.71 21.40
C PRO A 165 -2.02 8.17 21.86
N GLN A 166 -0.99 8.98 21.58
CA GLN A 166 -0.93 10.37 22.00
C GLN A 166 -1.68 11.26 21.00
N THR A 167 -2.00 12.49 21.42
CA THR A 167 -2.48 13.52 20.48
C THR A 167 -1.35 13.97 19.55
N ILE A 168 -1.69 14.60 18.42
CA ILE A 168 -0.72 14.99 17.40
C ILE A 168 0.37 15.92 17.93
N HIS A 169 0.06 16.72 18.96
CA HIS A 169 1.02 17.65 19.57
C HIS A 169 2.10 16.95 20.42
N TYR A 170 1.79 15.83 21.06
CA TYR A 170 2.73 15.10 21.92
C TYR A 170 3.45 13.95 21.19
N ALA A 171 2.89 13.44 20.11
CA ALA A 171 3.49 12.37 19.33
C ALA A 171 4.93 12.66 18.83
N PRO A 172 5.30 13.89 18.40
CA PRO A 172 6.68 14.21 18.03
C PRO A 172 7.70 13.93 19.12
N LEU A 173 7.37 14.20 20.39
CA LEU A 173 8.27 13.96 21.52
C LEU A 173 8.49 12.46 21.75
N VAL A 174 7.43 11.66 21.62
CA VAL A 174 7.51 10.20 21.75
C VAL A 174 8.31 9.59 20.61
N LEU A 175 8.06 10.03 19.37
CA LEU A 175 8.81 9.58 18.20
C LEU A 175 10.29 9.90 18.35
N ALA A 176 10.64 11.13 18.73
CA ALA A 176 12.02 11.54 18.94
C ALA A 176 12.72 10.71 20.02
N LYS A 177 12.03 10.41 21.13
CA LYS A 177 12.56 9.57 22.21
C LYS A 177 12.83 8.12 21.75
N ASN A 178 12.03 7.62 20.81
CA ASN A 178 12.09 6.23 20.36
C ASN A 178 12.74 6.06 18.96
N ILE A 179 13.44 7.09 18.46
CA ILE A 179 13.90 7.10 17.06
C ILE A 179 14.86 5.95 16.74
N ASP A 180 15.69 5.54 17.70
CA ASP A 180 16.62 4.43 17.51
C ASP A 180 15.90 3.08 17.48
N GLN A 181 14.85 2.90 18.28
CA GLN A 181 14.00 1.71 18.24
C GLN A 181 13.20 1.65 16.93
N ILE A 182 12.76 2.79 16.40
CA ILE A 182 12.11 2.88 15.09
C ILE A 182 13.09 2.49 13.98
N LYS A 183 14.32 3.01 14.02
CA LYS A 183 15.39 2.64 13.09
C LYS A 183 15.69 1.15 13.17
N ASP A 184 15.82 0.58 14.36
CA ASP A 184 16.05 -0.86 14.51
C ASP A 184 14.88 -1.68 13.95
N LEU A 185 13.63 -1.26 14.21
CA LEU A 185 12.44 -1.89 13.67
C LEU A 185 12.41 -1.92 12.14
N ILE A 186 12.74 -0.81 11.48
CA ILE A 186 12.76 -0.74 10.02
C ILE A 186 14.03 -1.41 9.45
N LEU A 187 15.22 -1.04 9.91
CA LEU A 187 16.48 -1.44 9.28
C LEU A 187 16.87 -2.89 9.61
N ARG A 188 16.74 -3.30 10.88
CA ARG A 188 17.15 -4.64 11.34
C ARG A 188 16.02 -5.65 11.15
N PHE A 189 14.80 -5.31 11.56
CA PHE A 189 13.65 -6.21 11.45
C PHE A 189 12.88 -6.09 10.14
N LYS A 190 13.35 -5.22 9.23
CA LYS A 190 12.78 -5.01 7.89
C LYS A 190 11.30 -4.66 7.94
N PHE A 191 10.84 -3.94 8.97
CA PHE A 191 9.43 -3.63 9.15
C PHE A 191 8.86 -2.92 7.93
N ILE A 192 7.89 -3.56 7.29
CA ILE A 192 7.20 -3.10 6.08
C ILE A 192 5.71 -3.40 6.29
N PRO A 193 4.81 -2.40 6.22
CA PRO A 193 3.37 -2.68 6.23
C PRO A 193 2.98 -3.58 5.05
N LEU A 194 2.00 -4.47 5.25
CA LEU A 194 1.43 -5.22 4.12
C LEU A 194 0.78 -4.25 3.13
N PRO A 195 0.70 -4.58 1.83
CA PRO A 195 0.27 -3.62 0.82
C PRO A 195 -1.17 -3.15 1.07
N PRO A 196 -1.50 -1.89 0.71
CA PRO A 196 -2.85 -1.37 0.80
C PRO A 196 -3.79 -2.12 -0.15
N ARG A 197 -5.10 -1.98 0.07
CA ARG A 197 -6.10 -2.40 -0.91
C ARG A 197 -6.18 -1.37 -2.01
N TYR A 198 -5.81 -1.77 -3.22
CA TYR A 198 -6.14 -1.00 -4.41
C TYR A 198 -7.60 -1.27 -4.80
N PRO A 199 -8.38 -0.25 -5.21
CA PRO A 199 -9.80 -0.39 -5.57
C PRO A 199 -10.05 -1.47 -6.63
N ASP A 200 -9.08 -1.71 -7.52
CA ASP A 200 -9.12 -2.75 -8.56
C ASP A 200 -9.37 -4.17 -8.03
N ASN A 201 -9.19 -4.41 -6.72
CA ASN A 201 -9.35 -5.72 -6.07
C ASN A 201 -10.54 -5.80 -5.10
N LEU A 202 -11.37 -4.75 -5.00
CA LEU A 202 -12.56 -4.77 -4.13
C LEU A 202 -13.76 -5.32 -4.92
N PRO A 203 -14.50 -6.31 -4.41
CA PRO A 203 -15.83 -6.59 -4.95
C PRO A 203 -16.69 -5.33 -4.79
N GLU A 204 -17.42 -4.95 -5.85
CA GLU A 204 -18.19 -3.71 -6.02
C GLU A 204 -19.21 -3.41 -4.90
N ASN A 205 -19.45 -4.35 -3.98
CA ASN A 205 -20.50 -4.28 -2.96
C ASN A 205 -20.08 -3.74 -1.59
N ASN A 206 -18.82 -3.37 -1.36
CA ASN A 206 -18.42 -2.78 -0.08
C ASN A 206 -18.63 -1.26 -0.08
N ASN A 207 -19.91 -0.86 -0.04
CA ASN A 207 -20.29 0.52 0.27
C ASN A 207 -19.66 0.93 1.61
N GLN A 208 -18.68 1.84 1.56
CA GLN A 208 -17.92 2.36 2.70
C GLN A 208 -18.74 3.21 3.71
N GLU A 209 -20.07 3.20 3.64
CA GLU A 209 -20.92 4.09 4.44
C GLU A 209 -21.61 3.45 5.65
N ASN A 210 -21.50 2.14 5.89
CA ASN A 210 -22.03 1.52 7.11
C ASN A 210 -20.95 0.74 7.87
N SER A 211 -20.36 1.44 8.84
CA SER A 211 -19.21 1.02 9.65
C SER A 211 -19.52 -0.15 10.59
N ILE A 212 -19.31 -1.37 10.12
CA ILE A 212 -18.82 -2.42 11.00
C ILE A 212 -17.29 -2.18 11.11
N PRO A 213 -16.72 -2.11 12.33
CA PRO A 213 -15.27 -2.05 12.48
C PRO A 213 -14.62 -3.19 11.71
N GLU A 214 -13.78 -2.87 10.74
CA GLU A 214 -13.07 -3.88 9.97
C GLU A 214 -12.22 -4.74 10.93
N GLU A 215 -12.39 -6.07 10.86
CA GLU A 215 -11.62 -7.01 11.67
C GLU A 215 -10.12 -6.83 11.39
N TYR A 216 -9.31 -6.75 12.45
CA TYR A 216 -7.86 -6.64 12.35
C TYR A 216 -7.20 -7.85 13.05
N PRO A 217 -6.29 -8.57 12.38
CA PRO A 217 -5.82 -8.35 11.00
C PRO A 217 -6.88 -8.72 9.94
N PRO A 218 -6.92 -8.04 8.78
CA PRO A 218 -7.88 -8.39 7.74
C PRO A 218 -7.56 -9.74 7.08
N LYS A 219 -8.63 -10.47 6.72
CA LYS A 219 -8.53 -11.84 6.17
C LYS A 219 -7.92 -11.90 4.77
N ASP A 220 -8.06 -10.86 3.97
CA ASP A 220 -7.44 -10.76 2.64
C ASP A 220 -5.96 -10.38 2.66
N GLY A 221 -5.42 -10.15 3.86
CA GLY A 221 -4.02 -9.91 4.16
C GLY A 221 -3.55 -8.48 3.95
N HIS A 222 -4.31 -7.65 3.24
CA HIS A 222 -3.95 -6.25 3.03
C HIS A 222 -3.99 -5.45 4.33
N GLU A 223 -3.23 -4.35 4.40
CA GLU A 223 -3.42 -3.42 5.51
C GLU A 223 -4.69 -2.59 5.35
N ASN A 224 -5.40 -2.44 6.46
CA ASN A 224 -6.56 -1.58 6.51
C ASN A 224 -6.14 -0.10 6.62
N ARG A 225 -7.09 0.79 6.31
CA ARG A 225 -6.87 2.24 6.34
C ARG A 225 -6.43 2.75 7.71
N ARG A 226 -6.88 2.12 8.80
CA ARG A 226 -6.49 2.49 10.17
C ARG A 226 -4.98 2.28 10.38
N GLN A 227 -4.42 1.18 9.90
CA GLN A 227 -2.99 0.91 10.14
C GLN A 227 -2.11 1.71 9.19
N LEU A 228 -2.57 1.92 7.95
CA LEU A 228 -1.89 2.84 7.02
C LEU A 228 -1.89 4.27 7.55
N ASN A 229 -2.92 4.71 8.29
CA ASN A 229 -2.92 6.00 8.98
C ASN A 229 -1.84 6.10 10.06
N VAL A 230 -1.44 4.99 10.70
CA VAL A 230 -0.31 4.99 11.64
C VAL A 230 0.98 5.33 10.90
N ILE A 231 1.20 4.70 9.74
CA ILE A 231 2.35 4.97 8.87
C ILE A 231 2.32 6.43 8.39
N ALA A 232 1.21 6.87 7.80
CA ALA A 232 1.05 8.24 7.31
C ALA A 232 1.29 9.30 8.39
N ARG A 233 0.75 9.08 9.60
CA ARG A 233 0.97 9.97 10.75
C ARG A 233 2.44 10.06 11.15
N SER A 234 3.17 8.95 11.14
CA SER A 234 4.60 8.96 11.47
C SER A 234 5.41 9.80 10.47
N VAL A 235 5.09 9.71 9.18
CA VAL A 235 5.71 10.49 8.11
C VAL A 235 5.40 11.98 8.25
N LEU A 236 4.17 12.33 8.61
CA LEU A 236 3.77 13.73 8.84
C LEU A 236 4.53 14.38 10.01
N ILE A 237 4.96 13.59 10.99
CA ILE A 237 5.76 14.02 12.13
C ILE A 237 7.26 14.06 11.79
N CYS A 238 7.77 13.04 11.12
CA CYS A 238 9.19 12.87 10.79
C CYS A 238 9.30 12.26 9.38
N LYS A 239 9.48 13.11 8.37
CA LYS A 239 9.52 12.69 6.95
C LYS A 239 10.74 11.84 6.62
N GLU A 240 11.83 12.02 7.37
CA GLU A 240 13.11 11.34 7.18
C GLU A 240 12.98 9.83 7.40
N ILE A 241 11.94 9.37 8.10
CA ILE A 241 11.63 7.95 8.29
C ILE A 241 11.43 7.20 6.96
N ILE A 242 10.98 7.90 5.90
CA ILE A 242 10.84 7.36 4.55
C ILE A 242 12.17 6.82 4.02
N ASN A 243 13.28 7.47 4.36
CA ASN A 243 14.60 7.05 3.88
C ASN A 243 15.01 5.70 4.47
N LEU A 244 14.54 5.36 5.68
CA LEU A 244 14.80 4.06 6.30
C LEU A 244 14.11 2.93 5.53
N TRP A 245 12.88 3.16 5.05
CA TRP A 245 12.18 2.18 4.21
C TRP A 245 12.81 2.04 2.83
N LYS A 246 13.22 3.15 2.21
CA LYS A 246 13.95 3.12 0.94
C LYS A 246 15.29 2.39 1.05
N GLU A 247 16.00 2.58 2.16
CA GLU A 247 17.28 1.92 2.44
C GLU A 247 17.15 0.39 2.47
N ILE A 248 16.04 -0.14 2.97
CA ILE A 248 15.79 -1.58 2.96
C ILE A 248 15.19 -2.10 1.66
N GLY A 249 14.89 -1.23 0.68
CA GLY A 249 14.34 -1.61 -0.63
C GLY A 249 12.82 -1.49 -0.77
N TYR A 250 12.14 -0.80 0.15
CA TYR A 250 10.71 -0.47 0.03
C TYR A 250 10.53 0.93 -0.56
N TYR A 251 10.56 1.02 -1.89
CA TYR A 251 10.51 2.29 -2.62
C TYR A 251 9.08 2.78 -2.84
N GLU A 252 8.11 1.87 -2.76
CA GLU A 252 6.69 2.12 -3.01
C GLU A 252 5.98 2.75 -1.80
N ILE A 253 6.66 2.91 -0.65
CA ILE A 253 6.06 3.48 0.57
C ILE A 253 5.34 4.81 0.31
N CYS A 254 5.95 5.73 -0.44
CA CYS A 254 5.34 7.01 -0.75
C CYS A 254 4.06 6.85 -1.59
N HIS A 255 4.02 5.85 -2.48
CA HIS A 255 2.84 5.52 -3.26
C HIS A 255 1.75 4.91 -2.40
N ASP A 256 2.09 3.92 -1.55
CA ASP A 256 1.14 3.16 -0.76
C ASP A 256 0.40 3.99 0.30
N VAL A 257 1.02 5.05 0.81
CA VAL A 257 0.40 5.98 1.79
C VAL A 257 0.18 7.39 1.24
N ASN A 258 0.28 7.58 -0.08
CA ASN A 258 0.25 8.90 -0.72
C ASN A 258 -0.96 9.73 -0.31
N ASP A 259 -2.16 9.18 -0.50
CA ASP A 259 -3.41 9.91 -0.29
C ASP A 259 -3.57 10.28 1.20
N LEU A 260 -3.20 9.38 2.11
CA LEU A 260 -3.29 9.60 3.55
C LEU A 260 -2.31 10.68 4.02
N VAL A 261 -1.09 10.68 3.51
CA VAL A 261 -0.08 11.69 3.86
C VAL A 261 -0.48 13.06 3.32
N MET A 262 -0.89 13.13 2.04
CA MET A 262 -1.28 14.39 1.40
C MET A 262 -2.53 15.00 2.06
N GLN A 263 -3.55 14.17 2.33
CA GLN A 263 -4.75 14.60 3.06
C GLN A 263 -4.42 15.00 4.50
N GLY A 264 -3.62 14.20 5.21
CA GLY A 264 -3.25 14.47 6.60
C GLY A 264 -2.45 15.75 6.77
N ALA A 265 -1.58 16.09 5.81
CA ALA A 265 -0.84 17.35 5.80
C ALA A 265 -1.77 18.56 5.77
N LEU A 266 -2.80 18.52 4.92
CA LEU A 266 -3.79 19.59 4.83
C LEU A 266 -4.75 19.61 6.01
N LEU A 267 -5.11 18.46 6.58
CA LEU A 267 -5.92 18.39 7.80
C LEU A 267 -5.21 19.03 9.00
N ILE A 268 -3.88 18.94 9.07
CA ILE A 268 -3.07 19.64 10.08
C ILE A 268 -3.13 21.16 9.86
N LEU A 269 -3.03 21.62 8.61
CA LEU A 269 -3.12 23.04 8.27
C LEU A 269 -4.54 23.62 8.44
N PHE A 270 -5.57 22.82 8.16
CA PHE A 270 -6.98 23.19 8.21
C PHE A 270 -7.75 22.28 9.19
N PRO A 271 -7.50 22.37 10.50
CA PRO A 271 -8.14 21.51 11.47
C PRO A 271 -9.67 21.62 11.41
N PRO A 272 -10.43 20.52 11.62
CA PRO A 272 -11.90 20.55 11.61
C PRO A 272 -12.51 21.49 12.66
N GLN A 273 -11.80 21.67 13.78
CA GLN A 273 -12.16 22.61 14.84
C GLN A 273 -11.02 23.62 14.99
N SER A 274 -11.30 24.90 14.69
CA SER A 274 -10.36 25.98 14.87
C SER A 274 -10.13 26.25 16.35
N SER A 275 -8.89 26.14 16.81
CA SER A 275 -8.50 26.65 18.13
C SER A 275 -8.30 28.17 18.08
N SER A 276 -8.32 28.85 19.23
CA SER A 276 -8.02 30.29 19.32
C SER A 276 -6.62 30.68 18.82
N LYS A 277 -5.71 29.69 18.71
CA LYS A 277 -4.34 29.87 18.22
C LYS A 277 -4.20 29.60 16.71
N TRP A 278 -5.25 29.12 16.05
CA TRP A 278 -5.20 28.82 14.64
C TRP A 278 -5.48 30.08 13.81
N SER A 279 -4.65 30.30 12.79
CA SER A 279 -4.85 31.33 11.77
C SER A 279 -4.90 30.66 10.41
N MET A 280 -5.66 31.25 9.48
CA MET A 280 -5.80 30.72 8.13
C MET A 280 -4.42 30.67 7.44
N PRO A 281 -3.93 29.49 7.01
CA PRO A 281 -2.70 29.39 6.25
C PRO A 281 -2.80 30.16 4.94
N ASP A 282 -1.73 30.83 4.52
CA ASP A 282 -1.62 31.43 3.19
C ASP A 282 -1.14 30.41 2.15
N ILE A 283 -1.23 30.77 0.86
CA ILE A 283 -0.79 29.90 -0.26
C ILE A 283 0.67 29.48 -0.07
N LYS A 284 1.53 30.40 0.38
CA LYS A 284 2.95 30.14 0.61
C LYS A 284 3.17 29.04 1.64
N THR A 285 2.43 29.06 2.74
CA THR A 285 2.50 28.05 3.81
C THR A 285 2.03 26.68 3.31
N ILE A 286 0.94 26.65 2.53
CA ILE A 286 0.42 25.41 1.94
C ILE A 286 1.44 24.84 0.95
N ASN A 287 1.94 25.67 0.02
CA ASN A 287 2.92 25.27 -0.98
C ASN A 287 4.21 24.75 -0.33
N ALA A 288 4.71 25.43 0.71
CA ALA A 288 5.91 25.00 1.43
C ALA A 288 5.73 23.59 2.00
N ARG A 289 4.58 23.33 2.63
CA ARG A 289 4.28 22.02 3.21
C ARG A 289 4.10 20.92 2.15
N LEU A 290 3.43 21.22 1.03
CA LEU A 290 3.25 20.24 -0.05
C LEU A 290 4.57 19.96 -0.77
N THR A 291 5.39 20.99 -1.02
CA THR A 291 6.71 20.85 -1.65
C THR A 291 7.61 19.96 -0.80
N GLU A 292 7.63 20.15 0.52
CA GLU A 292 8.38 19.32 1.46
C GLU A 292 8.06 17.81 1.33
N LEU A 293 6.80 17.47 1.10
CA LEU A 293 6.36 16.09 0.91
C LEU A 293 6.69 15.57 -0.50
N ILE A 294 6.56 16.43 -1.51
CA ILE A 294 6.90 16.09 -2.89
C ILE A 294 8.40 15.78 -3.01
N GLU A 295 9.26 16.56 -2.35
CA GLU A 295 10.72 16.35 -2.33
C GLU A 295 11.12 14.97 -1.79
N VAL A 296 10.36 14.40 -0.84
CA VAL A 296 10.61 13.04 -0.33
C VAL A 296 9.97 11.94 -1.17
N GLY A 297 9.14 12.28 -2.16
CA GLY A 297 8.59 11.36 -3.15
C GLY A 297 7.06 11.21 -3.17
N PHE A 298 6.32 11.99 -2.40
CA PHE A 298 4.86 12.04 -2.50
C PHE A 298 4.40 12.78 -3.76
N GLN A 299 3.17 12.53 -4.18
CA GLN A 299 2.62 13.09 -5.42
C GLN A 299 1.26 13.73 -5.21
N LEU A 300 1.14 15.00 -5.60
CA LEU A 300 -0.15 15.67 -5.75
C LEU A 300 -0.76 15.30 -7.12
N THR A 301 -1.35 14.11 -7.20
CA THR A 301 -2.09 13.66 -8.39
C THR A 301 -3.48 14.30 -8.43
N TYR A 302 -4.14 14.28 -9.58
CA TYR A 302 -5.50 14.77 -9.72
C TYR A 302 -6.49 13.98 -8.85
N CYS A 303 -6.30 12.66 -8.70
CA CYS A 303 -7.07 11.84 -7.78
C CYS A 303 -6.91 12.31 -6.32
N VAL A 304 -5.68 12.57 -5.89
CA VAL A 304 -5.39 13.07 -4.53
C VAL A 304 -6.06 14.42 -4.30
N ILE A 305 -6.02 15.33 -5.29
CA ILE A 305 -6.69 16.62 -5.20
C ILE A 305 -8.20 16.43 -5.00
N ILE A 306 -8.84 15.55 -5.77
CA ILE A 306 -10.27 15.26 -5.63
C ILE A 306 -10.58 14.68 -4.25
N ASP A 307 -9.79 13.71 -3.79
CA ASP A 307 -9.97 13.13 -2.45
C ASP A 307 -9.82 14.17 -1.35
N ILE A 308 -8.89 15.12 -1.48
CA ILE A 308 -8.76 16.25 -0.56
C ILE A 308 -10.02 17.12 -0.59
N LEU A 309 -10.54 17.45 -1.78
CA LEU A 309 -11.77 18.24 -1.90
C LEU A 309 -12.96 17.52 -1.27
N LEU A 310 -13.06 16.20 -1.41
CA LEU A 310 -14.06 15.37 -0.73
C LEU A 310 -13.91 15.41 0.80
N VAL A 311 -12.68 15.29 1.32
CA VAL A 311 -12.40 15.41 2.76
C VAL A 311 -12.85 16.78 3.30
N PHE A 312 -12.68 17.85 2.52
CA PHE A 312 -13.05 19.21 2.89
C PHE A 312 -14.42 19.66 2.37
N GLU A 313 -15.27 18.75 1.87
CA GLU A 313 -16.53 19.08 1.17
C GLU A 313 -17.36 20.15 1.89
N LYS A 314 -17.55 20.00 3.20
CA LYS A 314 -18.36 20.92 4.04
C LYS A 314 -17.73 22.31 4.24
N ARG A 315 -16.45 22.48 3.90
CA ARG A 315 -15.67 23.71 4.13
C ARG A 315 -15.12 24.31 2.83
N LEU A 316 -15.47 23.76 1.67
CA LEU A 316 -14.93 24.23 0.39
C LEU A 316 -15.21 25.70 0.10
N GLU A 317 -16.37 26.22 0.48
CA GLU A 317 -16.66 27.66 0.33
C GLU A 317 -15.71 28.56 1.14
N GLN A 318 -15.12 28.05 2.22
CA GLN A 318 -14.22 28.80 3.10
C GLN A 318 -12.76 28.69 2.66
N ILE A 319 -12.32 27.47 2.29
CA ILE A 319 -10.89 27.17 2.08
C ILE A 319 -10.59 26.62 0.69
N GLY A 320 -11.59 26.29 -0.11
CA GLY A 320 -11.40 25.58 -1.38
C GLY A 320 -10.66 26.43 -2.42
N LYS A 321 -10.94 27.74 -2.49
CA LYS A 321 -10.25 28.62 -3.46
C LYS A 321 -8.75 28.66 -3.22
N ILE A 322 -8.33 28.89 -1.97
CA ILE A 322 -6.91 28.96 -1.62
C ILE A 322 -6.19 27.61 -1.82
N LEU A 323 -6.89 26.50 -1.55
CA LEU A 323 -6.38 25.16 -1.85
C LEU A 323 -6.16 24.96 -3.36
N LEU A 324 -7.16 25.30 -4.18
CA LEU A 324 -7.07 25.15 -5.64
C LEU A 324 -5.97 26.03 -6.26
N GLU A 325 -5.83 27.28 -5.80
CA GLU A 325 -4.75 28.17 -6.23
C GLU A 325 -3.38 27.59 -5.87
N SER A 326 -3.22 27.10 -4.63
CA SER A 326 -2.00 26.41 -4.19
C SER A 326 -1.70 25.15 -5.03
N PHE A 327 -2.70 24.32 -5.34
CA PHE A 327 -2.51 23.13 -6.16
C PHE A 327 -2.10 23.47 -7.60
N ALA A 328 -2.69 24.51 -8.19
CA ALA A 328 -2.33 25.00 -9.52
C ALA A 328 -0.88 25.49 -9.55
N GLU A 329 -0.44 26.22 -8.52
CA GLU A 329 0.95 26.67 -8.38
C GLU A 329 1.93 25.50 -8.28
N ILE A 330 1.64 24.50 -7.42
CA ILE A 330 2.46 23.30 -7.23
C ILE A 330 2.53 22.44 -8.50
N LYS A 331 1.45 22.35 -9.27
CA LYS A 331 1.42 21.60 -10.54
C LYS A 331 1.94 22.40 -11.73
N HIS A 332 2.28 23.68 -11.53
CA HIS A 332 2.74 24.60 -12.59
C HIS A 332 1.77 24.67 -13.77
N GLU A 333 0.48 24.73 -13.49
CA GLU A 333 -0.57 24.84 -14.52
C GLU A 333 -1.61 25.90 -14.15
N SER A 334 -2.41 26.34 -15.13
CA SER A 334 -3.54 27.24 -14.84
C SER A 334 -4.62 26.52 -14.02
N LEU A 335 -5.33 27.27 -13.17
CA LEU A 335 -6.47 26.76 -12.40
C LEU A 335 -7.52 26.04 -13.29
N VAL A 336 -7.78 26.55 -14.49
CA VAL A 336 -8.71 25.93 -15.44
C VAL A 336 -8.23 24.56 -15.90
N ASN A 337 -6.95 24.41 -16.21
CA ASN A 337 -6.38 23.12 -16.62
C ASN A 337 -6.37 22.11 -15.47
N LEU A 338 -5.99 22.54 -14.27
CA LEU A 338 -6.06 21.73 -13.05
C LEU A 338 -7.46 21.13 -12.87
N LEU A 339 -8.49 21.99 -12.93
CA LEU A 339 -9.88 21.58 -12.75
C LEU A 339 -10.37 20.66 -13.87
N ARG A 340 -10.01 20.92 -15.13
CA ARG A 340 -10.33 20.01 -16.24
C ARG A 340 -9.72 18.62 -16.04
N ASN A 341 -8.46 18.55 -15.60
CA ASN A 341 -7.79 17.29 -15.31
C ASN A 341 -8.44 16.56 -14.12
N CYS A 342 -8.84 17.28 -13.07
CA CYS A 342 -9.61 16.71 -11.96
C CYS A 342 -10.97 16.17 -12.43
N LEU A 343 -11.69 16.91 -13.28
CA LEU A 343 -12.98 16.45 -13.83
C LEU A 343 -12.84 15.19 -14.70
N MET A 344 -11.71 15.01 -15.41
CA MET A 344 -11.48 13.75 -16.12
C MET A 344 -11.34 12.57 -15.14
N GLU A 345 -10.66 12.79 -14.02
CA GLU A 345 -10.51 11.76 -12.98
C GLU A 345 -11.81 11.48 -12.21
N THR A 346 -12.85 12.32 -12.23
CA THR A 346 -14.13 11.94 -11.58
C THR A 346 -14.78 10.71 -12.23
N ASN A 347 -14.42 10.40 -13.47
CA ASN A 347 -14.84 9.18 -14.16
C ASN A 347 -13.96 7.96 -13.79
N ASN A 348 -12.91 8.15 -12.99
CA ASN A 348 -12.04 7.08 -12.57
C ASN A 348 -12.79 6.15 -11.61
N PRO A 349 -12.98 4.86 -11.96
CA PRO A 349 -13.70 3.92 -11.10
C PRO A 349 -13.07 3.78 -9.72
N LYS A 350 -11.78 4.13 -9.55
CA LYS A 350 -11.06 4.07 -8.28
C LYS A 350 -11.56 5.06 -7.23
N LEU A 351 -12.07 6.21 -7.66
CA LEU A 351 -12.48 7.28 -6.75
C LEU A 351 -13.90 7.11 -6.20
N ASN A 352 -14.71 6.23 -6.80
CA ASN A 352 -16.15 6.07 -6.49
C ASN A 352 -16.85 7.42 -6.26
N PHE A 353 -16.55 8.39 -7.12
CA PHE A 353 -16.89 9.78 -6.91
C PHE A 353 -18.40 9.99 -7.09
N LYS A 354 -19.07 10.55 -6.07
CA LYS A 354 -20.53 10.80 -6.08
C LYS A 354 -20.94 12.18 -5.54
N SER A 355 -20.00 13.02 -5.11
CA SER A 355 -20.35 14.31 -4.49
C SER A 355 -20.70 15.37 -5.54
N GLN A 356 -21.99 15.72 -5.60
CA GLN A 356 -22.45 16.86 -6.39
C GLN A 356 -21.92 18.19 -5.84
N THR A 357 -21.71 18.31 -4.52
CA THR A 357 -21.17 19.51 -3.88
C THR A 357 -19.79 19.85 -4.42
N VAL A 358 -18.89 18.85 -4.46
CA VAL A 358 -17.53 19.04 -4.96
C VAL A 358 -17.52 19.36 -6.45
N LEU A 359 -18.36 18.71 -7.26
CA LEU A 359 -18.52 19.05 -8.68
C LEU A 359 -18.96 20.50 -8.87
N ASN A 360 -20.06 20.89 -8.21
CA ASN A 360 -20.59 22.24 -8.30
C ASN A 360 -19.55 23.27 -7.87
N PHE A 361 -18.79 22.97 -6.82
CA PHE A 361 -17.69 23.83 -6.38
C PHE A 361 -16.62 24.00 -7.45
N MET A 362 -16.17 22.91 -8.10
CA MET A 362 -15.17 22.98 -9.19
C MET A 362 -15.70 23.77 -10.40
N TYR A 363 -16.97 23.58 -10.79
CA TYR A 363 -17.57 24.27 -11.93
C TYR A 363 -17.62 25.80 -11.76
N LYS A 364 -17.72 26.32 -10.52
CA LYS A 364 -17.70 27.78 -10.25
C LYS A 364 -16.44 28.49 -10.76
N PHE A 365 -15.35 27.77 -10.94
CA PHE A 365 -14.04 28.32 -11.32
C PHE A 365 -13.67 28.03 -12.78
N LEU A 366 -14.52 27.30 -13.50
CA LEU A 366 -14.37 27.14 -14.94
C LEU A 366 -15.05 28.34 -15.62
N PRO A 367 -14.45 28.90 -16.69
CA PRO A 367 -15.16 29.87 -17.51
C PRO A 367 -16.44 29.22 -18.02
N ASP A 368 -17.55 29.98 -18.01
CA ASP A 368 -18.79 29.55 -18.64
C ASP A 368 -18.45 29.04 -20.04
N SER A 369 -18.72 27.76 -20.30
CA SER A 369 -18.62 27.19 -21.63
C SER A 369 -19.57 27.97 -22.52
N ALA A 370 -19.02 28.89 -23.31
CA ALA A 370 -19.69 29.45 -24.49
C ALA A 370 -19.96 28.33 -25.51
#